data_AF-A0A7W7N587-F1
#
_entry.id   AF-A0A7W7N587-F1
#
_cell.length_a   1.000
_cell.length_b   1.000
_cell.length_c   1.000
_cell.angle_alpha   90.00
_cell.angle_beta   90.00
_cell.angle_gamma   90.00
#
_symmetry.space_group_name_H-M   'P 1'
#
loop_
_entity.id
_entity.type
_entity.pdbx_description
1 polymer ?
#
loop_
_entity_poly.entity_id
_entity_poly.type
_entity_poly.pdbx_seq_one_letter_code
_entity_poly.pdbx_strand_id
1 'polypeptide(L)'
;MKKMIAAAVTAAALSMAATATMAGTLTNVSVTLSNAAPSQPTDVDIRFTTETLVNTAPHMLYARFDGLVLAAATNQCDSNITATLNGVTMPQSDFVFCQTWNSGVQLRLRNGIVIPAGAVISIKIDKSLVTTSSTEGVYSPTMFEINSGGAAVDMPSPMPSYTITNAPPPAPVPTLTEWAMILLTAALGGFAALTIHKRRRTV
;
A
#
# COMPACT_ATOMS: atom_id res chain seq x y z
N MET A 1 -32.24 -30.50 44.10
CA MET A 1 -31.97 -30.87 42.68
C MET A 1 -31.30 -29.71 41.96
N LYS A 2 -29.97 -29.63 42.01
CA LYS A 2 -29.12 -28.67 41.29
C LYS A 2 -27.74 -29.31 41.20
N LYS A 3 -27.26 -29.58 39.97
CA LYS A 3 -25.90 -30.01 39.54
C LYS A 3 -25.96 -31.19 38.54
N MET A 4 -26.38 -30.93 37.31
CA MET A 4 -26.05 -31.82 36.17
C MET A 4 -25.75 -31.07 34.85
N ILE A 5 -25.58 -29.74 34.86
CA ILE A 5 -25.31 -28.96 33.63
C ILE A 5 -23.81 -28.81 33.33
N ALA A 6 -22.92 -29.04 34.31
CA ALA A 6 -21.47 -28.87 34.12
C ALA A 6 -20.76 -30.05 33.43
N ALA A 7 -21.37 -31.25 33.35
CA ALA A 7 -20.72 -32.43 32.78
C ALA A 7 -20.92 -32.58 31.25
N ALA A 8 -21.91 -31.90 30.67
CA ALA A 8 -22.19 -31.98 29.23
C ALA A 8 -21.27 -31.07 28.39
N VAL A 9 -20.75 -29.98 28.99
CA VAL A 9 -19.88 -29.02 28.30
C VAL A 9 -18.45 -29.56 28.15
N THR A 10 -17.96 -30.33 29.12
CA THR A 10 -16.64 -30.96 29.06
C THR A 10 -16.60 -32.19 28.15
N ALA A 11 -17.69 -32.96 28.03
CA ALA A 11 -17.77 -34.08 27.09
C ALA A 11 -17.78 -33.60 25.63
N ALA A 12 -18.43 -32.47 25.34
CA ALA A 12 -18.44 -31.86 24.00
C ALA A 12 -17.06 -31.33 23.59
N ALA A 13 -16.30 -30.76 24.53
CA ALA A 13 -14.94 -30.27 24.29
C ALA A 13 -13.94 -31.41 24.03
N LEU A 14 -14.08 -32.58 24.67
CA LEU A 14 -13.22 -33.74 24.38
C LEU A 14 -13.56 -34.45 23.06
N SER A 15 -14.82 -34.43 22.62
CA SER A 15 -15.21 -35.05 21.34
C SER A 15 -14.78 -34.27 20.10
N MET A 16 -14.48 -32.97 20.22
CA MET A 16 -13.87 -32.21 19.11
C MET A 16 -12.37 -32.46 18.97
N ALA A 17 -11.70 -32.96 20.02
CA ALA A 17 -10.30 -33.35 19.94
C ALA A 17 -10.10 -34.79 19.40
N ALA A 18 -11.12 -35.64 19.47
CA ALA A 18 -11.02 -37.06 19.13
C ALA A 18 -11.43 -37.43 17.68
N THR A 19 -11.87 -36.47 16.86
CA THR A 19 -12.21 -36.73 15.45
C THR A 19 -11.23 -36.08 14.46
N ALA A 20 -10.03 -35.75 14.92
CA ALA A 20 -8.90 -35.40 14.06
C ALA A 20 -8.14 -36.62 13.51
N THR A 21 -8.44 -37.83 13.99
CA THR A 21 -7.65 -39.05 13.73
C THR A 21 -8.22 -40.01 12.68
N MET A 22 -9.32 -39.68 12.01
CA MET A 22 -9.82 -40.46 10.86
C MET A 22 -10.17 -39.57 9.66
N ALA A 23 -9.32 -38.57 9.38
CA ALA A 23 -9.18 -37.99 8.05
C ALA A 23 -7.83 -38.44 7.49
N GLY A 24 -7.73 -39.74 7.20
CA GLY A 24 -6.62 -40.27 6.42
C GLY A 24 -6.58 -39.54 5.07
N THR A 25 -5.50 -38.80 4.86
CA THR A 25 -4.98 -38.37 3.55
C THR A 25 -5.85 -37.41 2.72
N LEU A 26 -6.06 -36.19 3.23
CA LEU A 26 -6.03 -34.99 2.39
C LEU A 26 -4.94 -34.05 2.91
N THR A 27 -3.72 -34.57 3.06
CA THR A 27 -2.56 -33.79 3.55
C THR A 27 -1.95 -32.86 2.50
N ASN A 28 -2.51 -32.77 1.29
CA ASN A 28 -1.91 -32.00 0.17
C ASN A 28 -2.91 -31.13 -0.61
N VAL A 29 -4.05 -30.74 -0.04
CA VAL A 29 -4.92 -29.75 -0.70
C VAL A 29 -4.85 -28.43 0.05
N SER A 30 -3.73 -27.71 -0.13
CA SER A 30 -3.71 -26.27 0.10
C SER A 30 -4.33 -25.61 -1.14
N VAL A 31 -5.57 -25.16 -1.04
CA VAL A 31 -6.12 -24.23 -2.03
C VAL A 31 -5.48 -22.88 -1.75
N THR A 32 -4.35 -22.62 -2.38
CA THR A 32 -3.77 -21.28 -2.40
C THR A 32 -4.54 -20.47 -3.43
N LEU A 33 -5.50 -19.66 -2.97
CA LEU A 33 -6.03 -18.57 -3.80
C LEU A 33 -4.89 -17.55 -3.93
N SER A 34 -4.03 -17.74 -4.93
CA SER A 34 -3.04 -16.73 -5.30
C SER A 34 -3.83 -15.53 -5.80
N ASN A 35 -3.93 -14.49 -4.97
CA ASN A 35 -4.45 -13.22 -5.40
C ASN A 35 -3.40 -12.62 -6.37
N ALA A 36 -3.49 -12.98 -7.64
CA ALA A 36 -2.61 -12.52 -8.71
C ALA A 36 -2.97 -11.09 -9.16
N ALA A 37 -3.58 -10.30 -8.27
CA ALA A 37 -3.84 -8.90 -8.55
C ALA A 37 -2.48 -8.17 -8.57
N PRO A 38 -2.17 -7.42 -9.64
CA PRO A 38 -0.99 -6.56 -9.64
C PRO A 38 -1.06 -5.65 -8.41
N SER A 39 0.05 -5.54 -7.68
CA SER A 39 0.17 -4.60 -6.56
C SER A 39 -0.22 -3.21 -7.07
N GLN A 40 -1.30 -2.66 -6.51
CA GLN A 40 -1.82 -1.36 -6.90
C GLN A 40 -0.93 -0.25 -6.32
N PRO A 41 -0.89 0.91 -7.00
CA PRO A 41 0.14 1.91 -6.78
C PRO A 41 0.10 2.48 -5.36
N THR A 42 1.26 2.91 -4.90
CA THR A 42 1.43 3.63 -3.65
C THR A 42 1.91 5.04 -3.88
N ASP A 43 1.81 5.84 -2.82
CA ASP A 43 2.41 7.15 -2.80
C ASP A 43 3.93 7.03 -2.94
N VAL A 44 4.52 7.94 -3.72
CA VAL A 44 5.97 8.08 -3.83
C VAL A 44 6.37 9.29 -3.02
N ASP A 45 7.23 9.10 -2.03
CA ASP A 45 7.78 10.19 -1.21
C ASP A 45 9.27 10.36 -1.55
N ILE A 46 9.66 11.57 -1.94
CA ILE A 46 11.02 11.96 -2.25
C ILE A 46 11.45 12.96 -1.20
N ARG A 47 12.48 12.63 -0.43
CA ARG A 47 12.97 13.49 0.64
C ARG A 47 14.43 13.84 0.45
N PHE A 48 14.73 15.13 0.55
CA PHE A 48 16.09 15.64 0.40
C PHE A 48 16.33 16.84 1.33
N THR A 49 17.60 17.15 1.54
CA THR A 49 18.04 18.32 2.30
C THR A 49 18.75 19.26 1.34
N THR A 50 18.39 20.53 1.33
CA THR A 50 19.07 21.52 0.49
C THR A 50 20.48 21.79 1.01
N GLU A 51 21.45 21.88 0.11
CA GLU A 51 22.81 22.31 0.44
C GLU A 51 22.97 23.82 0.30
N THR A 52 22.23 24.42 -0.64
CA THR A 52 22.32 25.84 -0.96
C THR A 52 21.05 26.61 -0.60
N LEU A 53 21.20 27.91 -0.38
CA LEU A 53 20.07 28.82 -0.19
C LEU A 53 19.37 29.05 -1.53
N VAL A 54 18.06 28.90 -1.54
CA VAL A 54 17.20 29.06 -2.72
C VAL A 54 16.30 30.28 -2.47
N ASN A 55 16.65 31.44 -3.03
CA ASN A 55 16.01 32.71 -2.67
C ASN A 55 15.81 33.71 -3.83
N THR A 56 16.38 33.48 -5.01
CA THR A 56 16.26 34.39 -6.17
C THR A 56 15.86 33.66 -7.44
N ALA A 57 14.85 34.19 -8.16
CA ALA A 57 14.24 33.66 -9.39
C ALA A 57 13.26 32.49 -9.16
N PRO A 58 12.37 32.19 -10.13
CA PRO A 58 11.51 31.01 -10.02
C PRO A 58 12.38 29.75 -10.07
N HIS A 59 12.33 28.99 -8.99
CA HIS A 59 13.04 27.71 -8.89
C HIS A 59 12.14 26.58 -9.35
N MET A 60 12.70 25.60 -10.05
CA MET A 60 12.02 24.35 -10.34
C MET A 60 12.69 23.23 -9.54
N LEU A 61 11.88 22.55 -8.75
CA LEU A 61 12.20 21.25 -8.17
C LEU A 61 11.98 20.22 -9.28
N TYR A 62 13.02 19.51 -9.66
CA TYR A 62 12.99 18.55 -10.76
C TYR A 62 13.53 17.21 -10.29
N ALA A 63 12.75 16.15 -10.52
CA ALA A 63 13.19 14.78 -10.25
C ALA A 63 12.89 13.88 -11.44
N ARG A 64 13.85 13.01 -11.78
CA ARG A 64 13.73 12.01 -12.83
C ARG A 64 14.04 10.63 -12.25
N PHE A 65 13.25 9.66 -12.67
CA PHE A 65 13.31 8.30 -12.15
C PHE A 65 13.70 7.32 -13.25
N ASP A 66 14.31 6.22 -12.85
CA ASP A 66 14.46 5.04 -13.70
C ASP A 66 13.58 3.93 -13.11
N GLY A 67 12.75 3.31 -13.95
CA GLY A 67 11.80 2.28 -13.51
C GLY A 67 10.54 2.75 -12.78
N LEU A 68 10.36 4.06 -12.51
CA LEU A 68 9.07 4.62 -12.08
C LEU A 68 8.39 5.32 -13.26
N VAL A 69 7.17 4.86 -13.57
CA VAL A 69 6.32 5.42 -14.60
C VAL A 69 5.17 6.20 -13.98
N LEU A 70 5.05 7.47 -14.37
CA LEU A 70 4.00 8.37 -13.91
C LEU A 70 3.04 8.73 -15.05
N ALA A 71 1.74 8.82 -14.73
CA ALA A 71 0.74 9.40 -15.60
C ALA A 71 1.08 10.87 -15.87
N ALA A 72 0.93 11.29 -17.13
CA ALA A 72 1.13 12.68 -17.50
C ALA A 72 -0.01 13.54 -16.94
N ALA A 73 0.32 14.52 -16.10
CA ALA A 73 -0.65 15.42 -15.52
C ALA A 73 -0.03 16.80 -15.33
N THR A 74 -0.85 17.84 -15.49
CA THR A 74 -0.45 19.25 -15.33
C THR A 74 -1.34 19.94 -14.30
N ASN A 75 -0.76 20.90 -13.58
CA ASN A 75 -1.44 21.72 -12.56
C ASN A 75 -2.05 20.90 -11.40
N GLN A 76 -1.31 19.92 -10.86
CA GLN A 76 -1.78 18.97 -9.82
C GLN A 76 -1.25 19.24 -8.40
N CYS A 77 -0.89 20.49 -8.06
CA CYS A 77 -0.11 20.85 -6.85
C CYS A 77 -0.82 20.67 -5.49
N ASP A 78 -2.02 20.10 -5.46
CA ASP A 78 -2.91 20.08 -4.30
C ASP A 78 -3.66 18.75 -4.12
N SER A 79 -3.99 18.03 -5.20
CA SER A 79 -4.71 16.76 -5.12
C SER A 79 -3.82 15.52 -5.28
N ASN A 80 -2.77 15.60 -6.11
CA ASN A 80 -1.98 14.43 -6.48
C ASN A 80 -0.48 14.63 -6.30
N ILE A 81 -0.02 15.86 -6.09
CA ILE A 81 1.38 16.17 -5.81
C ILE A 81 1.38 17.17 -4.67
N THR A 82 1.96 16.80 -3.54
CA THR A 82 2.10 17.68 -2.39
C THR A 82 3.57 17.86 -2.06
N ALA A 83 3.94 19.05 -1.61
CA ALA A 83 5.30 19.32 -1.15
C ALA A 83 5.25 19.85 0.29
N THR A 84 6.26 19.48 1.07
CA THR A 84 6.47 19.99 2.41
C THR A 84 7.86 20.59 2.53
N LEU A 85 7.97 21.64 3.33
CA LEU A 85 9.22 22.29 3.71
C LEU A 85 9.36 22.17 5.23
N ASN A 86 10.40 21.48 5.69
CA ASN A 86 10.62 21.12 7.09
C ASN A 86 9.38 20.47 7.75
N GLY A 87 8.65 19.65 6.99
CA GLY A 87 7.43 18.98 7.44
C GLY A 87 6.17 19.85 7.41
N VAL A 88 6.26 21.12 7.01
CA VAL A 88 5.10 22.00 6.82
C VAL A 88 4.65 21.93 5.37
N THR A 89 3.38 21.60 5.14
CA THR A 89 2.79 21.59 3.78
C THR A 89 2.89 22.96 3.14
N MET A 90 3.49 23.01 1.95
CA MET A 90 3.55 24.22 1.14
C MET A 90 2.17 24.45 0.50
N PRO A 91 1.55 25.63 0.66
CA PRO A 91 0.28 25.91 0.04
C PRO A 91 0.39 25.96 -1.49
N GLN A 92 -0.69 25.62 -2.18
CA GLN A 92 -0.74 25.64 -3.64
C GLN A 92 -0.35 27.00 -4.24
N SER A 93 -0.62 28.10 -3.52
CA SER A 93 -0.22 29.45 -3.92
C SER A 93 1.28 29.61 -4.11
N ASP A 94 2.10 28.79 -3.47
CA ASP A 94 3.56 28.85 -3.56
C ASP A 94 4.10 28.21 -4.84
N PHE A 95 3.23 27.56 -5.62
CA PHE A 95 3.56 26.94 -6.89
C PHE A 95 2.96 27.72 -8.06
N VAL A 96 3.71 27.79 -9.15
CA VAL A 96 3.26 28.30 -10.46
C VAL A 96 2.69 27.17 -11.30
N PHE A 97 3.32 25.99 -11.23
CA PHE A 97 2.84 24.77 -11.86
C PHE A 97 3.43 23.54 -11.18
N CYS A 98 2.72 22.41 -11.27
CA CYS A 98 3.24 21.09 -10.97
C CYS A 98 2.88 20.16 -12.12
N GLN A 99 3.84 19.35 -12.56
CA GLN A 99 3.64 18.44 -13.67
C GLN A 99 4.34 17.13 -13.43
N THR A 100 3.69 16.04 -13.83
CA THR A 100 4.30 14.73 -14.02
C THR A 100 4.34 14.39 -15.50
N TRP A 101 5.33 13.59 -15.87
CA TRP A 101 5.41 12.93 -17.17
C TRP A 101 5.98 11.53 -16.95
N ASN A 102 6.06 10.77 -18.04
CA ASN A 102 6.42 9.36 -18.06
C ASN A 102 7.45 8.93 -17.00
N SER A 103 8.53 9.68 -16.79
CA SER A 103 9.59 9.32 -15.83
C SER A 103 10.05 10.46 -14.93
N GLY A 104 9.19 11.46 -14.67
CA GLY A 104 9.61 12.55 -13.81
C GLY A 104 8.50 13.45 -13.32
N VAL A 105 8.88 14.28 -12.36
CA VAL A 105 8.03 15.28 -11.72
C VAL A 105 8.76 16.62 -11.68
N GLN A 106 8.01 17.69 -11.86
CA GLN A 106 8.50 19.05 -11.73
C GLN A 106 7.52 19.93 -10.97
N LEU A 107 8.03 20.73 -10.04
CA LEU A 107 7.27 21.72 -9.29
C LEU A 107 7.99 23.06 -9.43
N ARG A 108 7.34 24.05 -10.04
CA ARG A 108 7.89 25.40 -10.14
C ARG A 108 7.36 26.26 -9.01
N LEU A 109 8.27 26.77 -8.21
CA LEU A 109 7.98 27.69 -7.13
C LEU A 109 7.67 29.09 -7.67
N ARG A 110 6.77 29.78 -6.98
CA ARG A 110 6.50 31.20 -7.19
C ARG A 110 7.72 32.01 -6.79
N ASN A 111 7.91 33.14 -7.46
CA ASN A 111 9.00 34.05 -7.12
C ASN A 111 8.83 34.57 -5.69
N GLY A 112 9.94 34.66 -4.94
CA GLY A 112 9.95 35.11 -3.54
C GLY A 112 9.81 34.00 -2.50
N ILE A 113 9.58 32.75 -2.91
CA ILE A 113 9.69 31.60 -2.00
C ILE A 113 11.17 31.40 -1.64
N VAL A 114 11.45 31.36 -0.34
CA VAL A 114 12.80 31.16 0.20
C VAL A 114 12.88 29.79 0.85
N ILE A 115 13.78 28.95 0.36
CA ILE A 115 14.14 27.68 1.00
C ILE A 115 15.56 27.84 1.56
N PRO A 116 15.74 27.85 2.89
CA PRO A 116 17.05 27.94 3.53
C PRO A 116 17.97 26.77 3.13
N ALA A 117 19.28 27.00 3.21
CA ALA A 117 20.23 25.88 3.22
C ALA A 117 19.98 24.99 4.46
N GLY A 118 20.09 23.68 4.29
CA GLY A 118 19.78 22.69 5.33
C GLY A 118 18.29 22.41 5.52
N ALA A 119 17.42 22.96 4.68
CA ALA A 119 15.99 22.70 4.77
C ALA A 119 15.65 21.33 4.17
N VAL A 120 14.74 20.62 4.82
CA VAL A 120 14.26 19.33 4.34
C VAL A 120 13.02 19.57 3.48
N ILE A 121 13.09 19.16 2.22
CA ILE A 121 11.93 19.16 1.35
C ILE A 121 11.47 17.72 1.16
N SER A 122 10.15 17.51 1.18
CA SER A 122 9.56 16.23 0.82
C SER A 122 8.48 16.43 -0.23
N ILE A 123 8.56 15.68 -1.32
CA ILE A 123 7.59 15.69 -2.42
C ILE A 123 6.88 14.36 -2.41
N LYS A 124 5.57 14.41 -2.19
CA LYS A 124 4.69 13.25 -2.21
C LYS A 124 3.85 13.26 -3.49
N ILE A 125 3.98 12.20 -4.29
CA ILE A 125 3.15 11.93 -5.47
C ILE A 125 2.12 10.87 -5.07
N ASP A 126 0.84 11.17 -5.31
CA ASP A 126 -0.27 10.26 -5.02
C ASP A 126 -0.23 9.04 -5.94
N LYS A 127 -0.59 7.89 -5.36
CA LYS A 127 -0.67 6.62 -6.09
C LYS A 127 -1.47 6.66 -7.39
N SER A 128 -2.49 7.50 -7.51
CA SER A 128 -3.29 7.60 -8.73
C SER A 128 -2.49 8.06 -9.96
N LEU A 129 -1.33 8.70 -9.74
CA LEU A 129 -0.42 9.09 -10.81
C LEU A 129 0.67 8.05 -11.08
N VAL A 130 0.80 7.00 -10.26
CA VAL A 130 1.82 5.97 -10.45
C VAL A 130 1.21 4.84 -11.29
N THR A 131 1.77 4.62 -12.48
CA THR A 131 1.28 3.60 -13.44
C THR A 131 2.19 2.39 -13.52
N THR A 132 3.27 2.38 -12.74
CA THR A 132 4.24 1.28 -12.70
C THR A 132 3.79 0.19 -11.75
N SER A 133 3.85 -1.06 -12.20
CA SER A 133 3.93 -2.22 -11.31
C SER A 133 5.37 -2.36 -10.83
N SER A 134 5.76 -1.56 -9.84
CA SER A 134 7.09 -1.64 -9.21
C SER A 134 7.08 -2.65 -8.06
N THR A 135 8.26 -3.22 -7.80
CA THR A 135 8.48 -3.92 -6.52
C THR A 135 8.52 -2.88 -5.39
N GLU A 136 8.11 -3.27 -4.20
CA GLU A 136 8.27 -2.45 -3.01
C GLU A 136 9.75 -2.29 -2.68
N GLY A 137 10.16 -1.09 -2.25
CA GLY A 137 11.55 -0.84 -1.92
C GLY A 137 11.92 0.63 -1.82
N VAL A 138 13.21 0.84 -1.52
CA VAL A 138 13.85 2.15 -1.50
C VAL A 138 14.72 2.25 -2.75
N TYR A 139 14.54 3.32 -3.50
CA TYR A 139 15.19 3.56 -4.77
C TYR A 139 15.82 4.95 -4.77
N SER A 140 16.66 5.25 -5.77
CA SER A 140 17.20 6.58 -6.00
C SER A 140 16.74 7.10 -7.35
N PRO A 141 16.33 8.38 -7.46
CA PRO A 141 16.10 8.99 -8.75
C PRO A 141 17.42 9.05 -9.53
N THR A 142 17.33 9.05 -10.85
CA THR A 142 18.51 9.26 -11.71
C THR A 142 18.97 10.70 -11.69
N MET A 143 18.08 11.62 -11.34
CA MET A 143 18.36 13.04 -11.21
C MET A 143 17.43 13.66 -10.18
N PHE A 144 18.00 14.50 -9.32
CA PHE A 144 17.27 15.40 -8.47
C PHE A 144 18.00 16.72 -8.45
N GLU A 145 17.31 17.81 -8.80
CA GLU A 145 17.89 19.15 -8.77
C GLU A 145 16.86 20.20 -8.42
N ILE A 146 17.34 21.29 -7.83
CA ILE A 146 16.65 22.58 -7.87
C ILE A 146 17.35 23.38 -8.95
N ASN A 147 16.62 23.85 -9.96
CA ASN A 147 17.17 24.70 -11.01
C ASN A 147 16.50 26.08 -11.06
N SER A 148 17.20 27.05 -11.62
CA SER A 148 16.73 28.40 -11.88
C SER A 148 17.12 28.78 -13.30
N GLY A 149 16.13 29.01 -14.16
CA GLY A 149 16.38 29.43 -15.54
C GLY A 149 17.23 28.45 -16.38
N GLY A 150 17.22 27.16 -16.04
CA GLY A 150 17.98 26.11 -16.74
C GLY A 150 19.37 25.81 -16.17
N ALA A 151 19.78 26.48 -15.09
CA ALA A 151 21.00 26.16 -14.35
C ALA A 151 20.65 25.51 -13.01
N ALA A 152 21.34 24.43 -12.65
CA ALA A 152 21.18 23.80 -11.34
C ALA A 152 21.70 24.74 -10.24
N VAL A 153 20.85 25.01 -9.26
CA VAL A 153 21.11 25.78 -8.04
C VAL A 153 21.51 24.86 -6.90
N ASP A 154 20.89 23.67 -6.85
CA ASP A 154 21.18 22.63 -5.87
C ASP A 154 21.06 21.25 -6.52
N MET A 155 22.04 20.37 -6.26
CA MET A 155 22.06 18.98 -6.68
C MET A 155 22.58 18.16 -5.50
N PRO A 156 21.68 17.60 -4.66
CA PRO A 156 22.09 16.92 -3.45
C PRO A 156 23.05 15.76 -3.73
N SER A 157 24.13 15.67 -2.95
CA SER A 157 25.05 14.54 -2.98
C SER A 157 25.26 13.99 -1.57
N PRO A 158 24.79 12.76 -1.26
CA PRO A 158 24.26 11.75 -2.17
C PRO A 158 22.84 12.05 -2.68
N MET A 159 22.50 11.50 -3.85
CA MET A 159 21.17 11.60 -4.45
C MET A 159 20.09 11.13 -3.46
N PRO A 160 18.95 11.82 -3.35
CA PRO A 160 17.90 11.44 -2.40
C PRO A 160 17.33 10.05 -2.70
N SER A 161 16.70 9.44 -1.72
CA SER A 161 15.95 8.21 -1.94
C SER A 161 14.46 8.51 -2.11
N TYR A 162 13.77 7.67 -2.87
CA TYR A 162 12.31 7.59 -2.86
C TYR A 162 11.85 6.20 -2.45
N THR A 163 10.72 6.15 -1.76
CA THR A 163 10.13 4.89 -1.29
C THR A 163 8.91 4.54 -2.12
N ILE A 164 8.85 3.30 -2.58
CA ILE A 164 7.64 2.68 -3.11
C ILE A 164 7.19 1.69 -2.04
N THR A 165 6.00 1.88 -1.49
CA THR A 165 5.39 0.90 -0.59
C THR A 165 4.54 -0.05 -1.43
N ASN A 166 4.16 -1.23 -0.93
CA ASN A 166 3.06 -1.97 -1.54
C ASN A 166 2.04 -2.24 -0.45
N ALA A 167 0.90 -1.56 -0.51
CA ALA A 167 -0.20 -1.93 0.36
C ALA A 167 -0.77 -3.27 -0.14
N PRO A 168 -0.82 -4.32 0.70
CA PRO A 168 -1.52 -5.54 0.33
C PRO A 168 -2.96 -5.18 -0.03
N PRO A 169 -3.53 -5.73 -1.13
CA PRO A 169 -4.96 -5.58 -1.37
C PRO A 169 -5.73 -6.08 -0.15
N PRO A 170 -6.85 -5.44 0.24
CA PRO A 170 -7.70 -5.93 1.31
C PRO A 170 -8.00 -7.41 1.08
N ALA A 171 -7.86 -8.24 2.11
CA ALA A 171 -8.20 -9.65 2.00
C ALA A 171 -9.64 -9.77 1.44
N PRO A 172 -9.87 -10.59 0.41
CA PRO A 172 -11.21 -10.80 -0.12
C PRO A 172 -12.15 -11.23 1.02
N VAL A 173 -13.15 -10.41 1.32
CA VAL A 173 -14.19 -10.77 2.28
C VAL A 173 -15.20 -11.62 1.53
N PRO A 174 -15.55 -12.84 2.00
CA PRO A 174 -16.52 -13.67 1.32
C PRO A 174 -17.85 -12.91 1.20
N THR A 175 -18.43 -12.96 0.01
CA THR A 175 -19.75 -12.38 -0.27
C THR A 175 -20.84 -13.12 0.51
N LEU A 176 -22.01 -12.51 0.68
CA LEU A 176 -23.16 -13.16 1.36
C LEU A 176 -23.49 -14.53 0.76
N THR A 177 -23.34 -14.69 -0.55
CA THR A 177 -23.57 -15.95 -1.26
C THR A 177 -22.49 -16.99 -0.95
N GLU A 178 -21.24 -16.58 -0.83
CA GLU A 178 -20.13 -17.47 -0.43
C GLU A 178 -20.29 -17.90 1.03
N TRP A 179 -20.69 -17.00 1.93
CA TRP A 179 -21.07 -17.36 3.30
C TRP A 179 -22.23 -18.35 3.33
N ALA A 180 -23.26 -18.14 2.52
CA ALA A 180 -24.39 -19.07 2.44
C ALA A 180 -23.95 -20.47 1.99
N MET A 181 -23.04 -20.57 1.02
CA MET A 181 -22.48 -21.84 0.55
C MET A 181 -21.62 -22.54 1.60
N ILE A 182 -20.80 -21.80 2.33
CA ILE A 182 -19.99 -22.33 3.45
C ILE A 182 -20.91 -22.87 4.56
N LEU A 183 -21.96 -22.13 4.91
CA LEU A 183 -22.91 -22.56 5.94
C LEU A 183 -23.75 -23.77 5.48
N LEU A 184 -24.15 -23.80 4.21
CA LEU A 184 -24.91 -24.92 3.63
C LEU A 184 -24.07 -26.21 3.61
N THR A 185 -22.80 -26.11 3.21
CA THR A 185 -21.89 -27.27 3.21
C THR A 185 -21.61 -27.76 4.62
N ALA A 186 -21.41 -26.86 5.59
CA ALA A 186 -21.30 -27.22 7.00
C ALA A 186 -22.56 -27.92 7.53
N ALA A 187 -23.75 -27.42 7.19
CA ALA A 187 -25.02 -28.04 7.57
C ALA A 187 -25.17 -29.44 6.97
N LEU A 188 -24.91 -29.60 5.67
CA LEU A 188 -24.96 -30.90 4.98
C LEU A 188 -23.99 -31.92 5.60
N GLY A 189 -22.76 -31.51 5.89
CA GLY A 189 -21.78 -32.35 6.59
C GLY A 189 -22.24 -32.76 7.99
N GLY A 190 -22.82 -31.83 8.75
CA GLY A 190 -23.39 -32.10 10.07
C GLY A 190 -24.54 -33.10 10.03
N PHE A 191 -25.47 -32.97 9.08
CA PHE A 191 -26.59 -33.90 8.91
C PHE A 191 -26.13 -35.30 8.50
N ALA A 192 -25.15 -35.42 7.60
CA ALA A 192 -24.57 -36.69 7.20
C ALA A 192 -23.88 -37.41 8.38
N ALA A 193 -23.11 -36.67 9.20
CA ALA A 193 -22.47 -37.23 10.39
C ALA A 193 -23.50 -37.77 11.40
N LEU A 194 -24.58 -37.02 11.65
CA LEU A 194 -25.66 -37.43 12.55
C LEU A 194 -26.39 -38.69 12.07
N THR A 195 -26.65 -38.81 10.76
CA THR A 195 -27.32 -40.00 10.19
C THR A 195 -26.45 -41.25 10.27
N ILE A 196 -25.15 -41.13 10.00
CA ILE A 196 -24.20 -42.24 10.16
C ILE A 196 -24.11 -42.68 11.62
N HIS A 197 -24.00 -41.72 12.55
CA HIS A 197 -23.92 -42.02 13.98
C HIS A 197 -25.20 -42.68 14.50
N LYS A 198 -26.39 -42.23 14.05
CA LYS A 198 -27.67 -42.88 14.40
C LYS A 198 -27.70 -44.33 13.91
N ARG A 199 -27.27 -44.58 12.67
CA ARG A 199 -27.24 -45.93 12.08
C ARG A 199 -26.32 -46.88 12.85
N ARG A 200 -25.18 -46.39 13.35
CA ARG A 200 -24.24 -47.17 14.17
C ARG A 200 -24.73 -47.48 15.59
N ARG A 201 -25.76 -46.80 16.10
CA ARG A 201 -26.34 -47.07 17.44
C ARG A 201 -27.55 -48.01 17.42
N THR A 202 -28.11 -48.27 16.24
CA THR A 202 -29.29 -49.15 16.05
C THR A 202 -28.92 -50.55 15.56
N VAL A 203 -27.63 -50.84 15.39
CA VAL A 203 -27.07 -52.19 15.17
C VAL A 203 -26.31 -52.57 16.42
#